data_AF-A0A0S4IQM1-F1
#
_entry.id   AF-A0A0S4IQM1-F1
#
_cell.length_a   1.000
_cell.length_b   1.000
_cell.length_c   1.000
_cell.angle_alpha   90.00
_cell.angle_beta   90.00
_cell.angle_gamma   90.00
#
_symmetry.space_group_name_H-M   'P 1'
#
loop_
_entity.id
_entity.type
_entity.pdbx_description
1 polymer ?
#
loop_
_entity_poly.entity_id
_entity_poly.type
_entity_poly.pdbx_seq_one_letter_code
_entity_poly.pdbx_strand_id
1 'polypeptide(L)'
;MPLVVRYLFFAAAILHLLMVVVSGERTALHCTTANYTNATVLIVFAGQYDVSCIGSFEWFVWVIGCASNGTINSRVVSIRLLNSPIQVIISDNTTLLSSSTTAHNATLAGCSVDITYLSDTVVPIASSNVTYPPVYVSSTSFMGNISVVLVATLYLEGAFIFITGNISGGIESVTLRCDQGSSIVCANNSYIICSPIQGTSLIVLAPGCPQIGALSVHLNGTNVTGSMWLRTASTSSASSFSFALVDHYTLASLTPRSTSVVVKDVQGLMVMSTVLAVRTIFPGTPPLFALDGYGVQRVSVIVENSTMTADPSKFDPMFFLKNAVSLQLTLISVSCTGHVLSAVVPETNDSISSEGAMLWPIIIHVVNSSLRTAGKSFFFNIPNTFNGTVLGRSVVSTSAVKSTFVLEGTDAELLQFVAFSSSSTLPPLLFTVSIVLSQCTINTTLNSVKLLYTSSFGQPPILHNSSIVFEDSVVYQTWETFVNLFGTDTPPVPLIQMELNKTSIVFTRCNILVQQISSPTTPSVALLLSINNAMTTSSLHFINSSIIVATKPVLPLRTFPISVNAMSSSNITVTNTTLTNLLALVQLRNISKFKDFFFNFPTFTFAEQAVTFRVTGATPLPSHRIMMRDARGKK
;
A
#
# COMPACT_ATOMS: atom_id res chain seq x y z
N MET A 1 18.43 -23.09 21.02
CA MET A 1 17.88 -21.75 21.32
C MET A 1 18.85 -21.04 22.25
N PRO A 2 19.37 -19.85 21.89
CA PRO A 2 20.35 -19.14 22.71
C PRO A 2 19.78 -18.79 24.08
N LEU A 3 20.63 -18.80 25.12
CA LEU A 3 20.25 -18.51 26.52
C LEU A 3 19.47 -17.18 26.65
N VAL A 4 19.86 -16.18 25.85
CA VAL A 4 19.25 -14.83 25.80
C VAL A 4 17.78 -14.87 25.33
N VAL A 5 17.44 -15.74 24.38
CA VAL A 5 16.07 -15.85 23.85
C VAL A 5 15.15 -16.53 24.87
N ARG A 6 15.68 -17.44 25.71
CA ARG A 6 14.93 -18.03 26.82
C ARG A 6 14.64 -17.01 27.92
N TYR A 7 15.61 -16.15 28.26
CA TYR A 7 15.39 -15.08 29.24
C TYR A 7 14.40 -14.02 28.74
N LEU A 8 14.43 -13.68 27.45
CA LEU A 8 13.44 -12.78 26.84
C LEU A 8 12.03 -13.39 26.86
N PHE A 9 11.89 -14.68 26.57
CA PHE A 9 10.59 -15.37 26.66
C PHE A 9 10.09 -15.46 28.12
N PHE A 10 10.98 -15.72 29.07
CA PHE A 10 10.62 -15.77 30.49
C PHE A 10 10.25 -14.39 31.03
N ALA A 11 10.99 -13.34 30.65
CA ALA A 11 10.68 -11.96 31.00
C ALA A 11 9.37 -11.49 30.35
N ALA A 12 9.11 -11.85 29.09
CA ALA A 12 7.84 -11.56 28.42
C ALA A 12 6.67 -12.33 29.04
N ALA A 13 6.87 -13.60 29.42
CA ALA A 13 5.87 -14.41 30.11
C ALA A 13 5.59 -13.87 31.52
N ILE A 14 6.62 -13.44 32.27
CA ILE A 14 6.47 -12.79 33.58
C ILE A 14 5.83 -11.41 33.43
N LEU A 15 6.14 -10.64 32.39
CA LEU A 15 5.49 -9.36 32.09
C LEU A 15 4.03 -9.56 31.69
N HIS A 16 3.70 -10.60 30.91
CA HIS A 16 2.32 -11.00 30.63
C HIS A 16 1.60 -11.48 31.90
N LEU A 17 2.26 -12.29 32.74
CA LEU A 17 1.68 -12.74 34.01
C LEU A 17 1.46 -11.55 34.96
N LEU A 18 2.40 -10.61 35.05
CA LEU A 18 2.28 -9.41 35.86
C LEU A 18 1.22 -8.43 35.32
N MET A 19 1.08 -8.30 33.98
CA MET A 19 0.02 -7.51 33.36
C MET A 19 -1.37 -8.16 33.52
N VAL A 20 -1.43 -9.49 33.62
CA VAL A 20 -2.68 -10.24 33.87
C VAL A 20 -3.02 -10.31 35.38
N VAL A 21 -2.04 -10.16 36.27
CA VAL A 21 -2.19 -10.26 37.74
C VAL A 21 -2.38 -8.90 38.44
N VAL A 22 -2.39 -7.77 37.73
CA VAL A 22 -3.05 -6.55 38.25
C VAL A 22 -4.56 -6.68 38.04
N SER A 23 -5.16 -7.71 38.63
CA SER A 23 -6.60 -7.76 38.87
C SER A 23 -6.90 -6.80 40.02
N GLY A 24 -6.89 -5.50 39.73
CA GLY A 24 -7.63 -4.56 40.58
C GLY A 24 -9.08 -5.03 40.65
N GLU A 25 -9.73 -4.86 41.79
CA GLU A 25 -11.18 -5.12 41.90
C GLU A 25 -11.90 -4.33 40.81
N ARG A 26 -12.52 -5.04 39.86
CA ARG A 26 -13.35 -4.41 38.84
C ARG A 26 -14.66 -3.99 39.46
N THR A 27 -15.03 -2.73 39.27
CA THR A 27 -16.30 -2.22 39.76
C THR A 27 -17.42 -2.68 38.81
N ALA A 28 -18.35 -3.49 39.32
CA ALA A 28 -19.54 -3.87 38.57
C ALA A 28 -20.50 -2.66 38.50
N LEU A 29 -20.81 -2.21 37.28
CA LEU A 29 -21.79 -1.17 37.04
C LEU A 29 -23.01 -1.78 36.34
N HIS A 30 -24.16 -1.67 37.01
CA HIS A 30 -25.44 -2.07 36.45
C HIS A 30 -26.28 -0.83 36.17
N CYS A 31 -27.05 -0.87 35.09
CA CYS A 31 -28.11 0.11 34.86
C CYS A 31 -29.09 0.15 36.04
N THR A 32 -29.48 1.34 36.49
CA THR A 32 -30.55 1.50 37.48
C THR A 32 -31.92 1.37 36.79
N THR A 33 -32.56 0.22 36.93
CA THR A 33 -33.73 -0.21 36.12
C THR A 33 -35.09 -0.09 36.82
N ALA A 34 -35.39 1.01 37.49
CA ALA A 34 -36.72 1.10 38.12
C ALA A 34 -37.84 1.63 37.22
N ASN A 35 -37.67 2.66 36.38
CA ASN A 35 -38.83 3.35 35.76
C ASN A 35 -38.57 4.23 34.51
N TYR A 36 -37.44 4.14 33.81
CA TYR A 36 -37.15 5.05 32.68
C TYR A 36 -36.93 4.34 31.35
N THR A 37 -37.44 4.94 30.27
CA THR A 37 -37.31 4.52 28.87
C THR A 37 -35.89 4.63 28.32
N ASN A 38 -34.91 5.13 29.08
CA ASN A 38 -33.50 5.24 28.68
C ASN A 38 -32.60 4.96 29.89
N ALA A 39 -32.01 3.76 29.98
CA ALA A 39 -31.07 3.43 31.05
C ALA A 39 -29.66 3.97 30.73
N THR A 40 -28.99 4.61 31.70
CA THR A 40 -27.64 5.17 31.51
C THR A 40 -26.68 4.73 32.60
N VAL A 41 -25.43 4.48 32.21
CA VAL A 41 -24.30 4.26 33.13
C VAL A 41 -23.35 5.44 32.99
N LEU A 42 -22.99 6.09 34.10
CA LEU A 42 -22.12 7.26 34.11
C LEU A 42 -20.76 6.95 34.76
N ILE A 43 -19.68 7.25 34.05
CA ILE A 43 -18.29 7.06 34.50
C ILE A 43 -17.58 8.42 34.51
N VAL A 44 -17.09 8.80 35.70
CA VAL A 44 -16.44 10.10 35.97
C VAL A 44 -15.04 9.94 36.55
N PHE A 45 -14.73 8.76 37.09
CA PHE A 45 -13.48 8.44 37.76
C PHE A 45 -12.66 7.45 36.95
N ALA A 46 -11.35 7.50 37.08
CA ALA A 46 -10.47 6.46 36.55
C ALA A 46 -10.71 5.13 37.29
N GLY A 47 -10.63 4.01 36.57
CA GLY A 47 -10.92 2.69 37.13
C GLY A 47 -11.15 1.62 36.06
N GLN A 48 -11.39 0.38 36.52
CA GLN A 48 -11.79 -0.75 35.70
C GLN A 48 -13.25 -1.11 35.99
N TYR A 49 -14.07 -1.20 34.95
CA TYR A 49 -15.52 -1.34 35.05
C TYR A 49 -16.01 -2.55 34.25
N ASP A 50 -16.78 -3.42 34.90
CA ASP A 50 -17.57 -4.45 34.22
C ASP A 50 -19.00 -3.92 34.11
N VAL A 51 -19.44 -3.61 32.90
CA VAL A 51 -20.70 -2.90 32.66
C VAL A 51 -21.70 -3.84 32.00
N SER A 52 -22.90 -3.91 32.59
CA SER A 52 -24.02 -4.67 32.04
C SER A 52 -25.36 -4.00 32.34
N CYS A 53 -26.34 -4.26 31.48
CA CYS A 53 -27.70 -3.79 31.63
C CYS A 53 -28.65 -4.96 31.46
N ILE A 54 -29.40 -5.32 32.50
CA ILE A 54 -30.36 -6.42 32.47
C ILE A 54 -31.77 -5.79 32.47
N GLY A 55 -32.54 -6.02 31.41
CA GLY A 55 -33.95 -5.61 31.33
C GLY A 55 -34.28 -4.36 30.50
N SER A 56 -33.29 -3.69 29.90
CA SER A 56 -33.51 -2.64 28.89
C SER A 56 -32.85 -3.03 27.56
N PHE A 57 -33.61 -2.88 26.47
CA PHE A 57 -33.07 -3.02 25.10
C PHE A 57 -32.38 -1.74 24.64
N GLU A 58 -32.64 -0.61 25.30
CA GLU A 58 -32.07 0.71 24.97
C GLU A 58 -31.33 1.28 26.17
N TRP A 59 -30.00 1.37 26.06
CA TRP A 59 -29.16 1.90 27.13
C TRP A 59 -27.83 2.47 26.61
N PHE A 60 -27.25 3.39 27.38
CA PHE A 60 -26.06 4.16 27.01
C PHE A 60 -25.00 4.12 28.11
N VAL A 61 -23.73 4.19 27.70
CA VAL A 61 -22.60 4.39 28.63
C VAL A 61 -22.02 5.78 28.39
N TRP A 62 -21.90 6.58 29.43
CA TRP A 62 -21.33 7.92 29.39
C TRP A 62 -20.01 7.95 30.13
N VAL A 63 -18.93 8.32 29.42
CA VAL A 63 -17.60 8.56 29.97
C VAL A 63 -17.32 10.05 29.86
N ILE A 64 -17.37 10.74 31.00
CA ILE A 64 -17.32 12.21 31.05
C ILE A 64 -16.06 12.74 31.73
N GLY A 65 -15.29 11.86 32.34
CA GLY A 65 -14.02 12.19 32.97
C GLY A 65 -13.30 10.95 33.49
N CYS A 66 -12.04 11.14 33.89
CA CYS A 66 -11.22 10.14 34.57
C CYS A 66 -10.58 10.71 35.83
N ALA A 67 -11.33 11.50 36.60
CA ALA A 67 -10.83 12.12 37.81
C ALA A 67 -10.18 11.05 38.73
N SER A 68 -9.01 11.37 39.28
CA SER A 68 -8.32 10.45 40.20
C SER A 68 -9.15 10.34 41.47
N ASN A 69 -9.49 9.11 41.87
CA ASN A 69 -10.23 8.85 43.12
C ASN A 69 -9.31 8.89 44.37
N GLY A 70 -8.26 9.74 44.36
CA GLY A 70 -7.35 9.96 45.49
C GLY A 70 -6.38 8.83 45.84
N THR A 71 -6.60 7.60 45.33
CA THR A 71 -5.79 6.41 45.66
C THR A 71 -4.92 5.89 44.52
N ILE A 72 -5.21 6.28 43.27
CA ILE A 72 -4.49 5.85 42.08
C ILE A 72 -4.26 7.06 41.18
N ASN A 73 -2.99 7.35 40.85
CA ASN A 73 -2.61 8.36 39.86
C ASN A 73 -2.89 7.90 38.41
N SER A 74 -3.81 6.96 38.19
CA SER A 74 -4.18 6.53 36.85
C SER A 74 -5.21 7.49 36.28
N ARG A 75 -5.04 7.81 34.99
CA ARG A 75 -6.01 8.56 34.19
C ARG A 75 -6.68 7.64 33.17
N VAL A 76 -6.89 6.38 33.54
CA VAL A 76 -7.34 5.33 32.64
C VAL A 76 -8.71 4.84 33.07
N VAL A 77 -9.64 4.81 32.12
CA VAL A 77 -10.96 4.20 32.25
C VAL A 77 -10.98 2.96 31.38
N SER A 78 -11.05 1.78 31.99
CA SER A 78 -11.14 0.51 31.28
C SER A 78 -12.54 -0.07 31.46
N ILE A 79 -13.25 -0.27 30.35
CA ILE A 79 -14.64 -0.72 30.31
C ILE A 79 -14.67 -2.07 29.62
N ARG A 80 -15.29 -3.04 30.28
CA ARG A 80 -15.67 -4.33 29.69
C ARG A 80 -17.19 -4.40 29.61
N LEU A 81 -17.70 -4.35 28.38
CA LEU A 81 -19.12 -4.43 28.08
C LEU A 81 -19.51 -5.90 28.01
N LEU A 82 -20.23 -6.37 29.03
CA LEU A 82 -20.74 -7.75 29.09
C LEU A 82 -21.97 -7.94 28.19
N ASN A 83 -22.73 -6.87 27.99
CA ASN A 83 -23.80 -6.74 27.00
C ASN A 83 -23.52 -5.48 26.18
N SER A 84 -23.98 -5.41 24.93
CA SER A 84 -23.76 -4.23 24.09
C SER A 84 -24.75 -3.09 24.42
N PRO A 85 -24.27 -1.87 24.72
CA PRO A 85 -25.11 -0.68 24.74
C PRO A 85 -25.49 -0.28 23.31
N ILE A 86 -26.50 0.60 23.19
CA ILE A 86 -26.75 1.30 21.92
C ILE A 86 -25.52 2.10 21.53
N GLN A 87 -24.96 2.84 22.50
CA GLN A 87 -23.84 3.71 22.27
C GLN A 87 -23.03 3.94 23.55
N VAL A 88 -21.71 3.98 23.39
CA VAL A 88 -20.77 4.51 24.37
C VAL A 88 -20.42 5.93 23.95
N ILE A 89 -20.67 6.90 24.83
CA ILE A 89 -20.48 8.32 24.61
C ILE A 89 -19.30 8.77 25.48
N ILE A 90 -18.22 9.21 24.84
CA ILE A 90 -17.04 9.78 25.49
C ILE A 90 -17.06 11.28 25.23
N SER A 91 -17.41 12.08 26.24
CA SER A 91 -17.57 13.52 26.07
C SER A 91 -17.41 14.32 27.37
N ASP A 92 -16.58 15.36 27.32
CA ASP A 92 -16.57 16.46 28.29
C ASP A 92 -17.17 17.75 27.71
N ASN A 93 -17.81 17.66 26.55
CA ASN A 93 -18.52 18.78 25.95
C ASN A 93 -19.82 19.07 26.72
N THR A 94 -19.87 20.20 27.39
CA THR A 94 -20.99 20.62 28.24
C THR A 94 -22.31 20.80 27.48
N THR A 95 -22.29 20.95 26.15
CA THR A 95 -23.53 21.03 25.35
C THR A 95 -24.20 19.68 25.15
N LEU A 96 -23.45 18.57 25.29
CA LEU A 96 -23.95 17.20 25.19
C LEU A 96 -24.36 16.63 26.57
N LEU A 97 -23.98 17.31 27.65
CA LEU A 97 -24.26 16.91 29.03
C LEU A 97 -25.52 17.64 29.53
N SER A 98 -26.49 16.91 30.06
CA SER A 98 -27.70 17.52 30.62
C SER A 98 -27.37 18.32 31.89
N SER A 99 -28.01 19.49 32.02
CA SER A 99 -27.80 20.49 33.08
C SER A 99 -28.10 20.02 34.50
N SER A 100 -28.57 18.79 34.70
CA SER A 100 -28.89 18.19 36.00
C SER A 100 -27.82 17.24 36.53
N THR A 101 -26.76 16.96 35.77
CA THR A 101 -25.71 16.04 36.19
C THR A 101 -24.61 16.77 36.97
N THR A 102 -24.09 16.16 38.02
CA THR A 102 -22.87 16.55 38.79
C THR A 102 -21.60 16.60 37.92
N ALA A 103 -21.76 16.57 36.60
CA ALA A 103 -20.78 16.50 35.52
C ALA A 103 -20.15 17.85 35.13
N HIS A 104 -20.64 18.99 35.65
CA HIS A 104 -20.14 20.31 35.26
C HIS A 104 -18.64 20.55 35.53
N ASN A 105 -17.99 19.70 36.34
CA ASN A 105 -16.55 19.76 36.63
C ASN A 105 -15.76 18.55 36.11
N ALA A 106 -16.38 17.64 35.35
CA ALA A 106 -15.69 16.49 34.78
C ALA A 106 -14.88 16.91 33.53
N THR A 107 -13.67 16.38 33.39
CA THR A 107 -12.79 16.67 32.25
C THR A 107 -12.17 15.38 31.73
N LEU A 108 -12.00 15.29 30.41
CA LEU A 108 -11.28 14.21 29.74
C LEU A 108 -9.79 14.53 29.55
N ALA A 109 -9.28 15.61 30.16
CA ALA A 109 -7.88 16.03 30.03
C ALA A 109 -6.90 14.96 30.56
N GLY A 110 -6.08 14.43 29.65
CA GLY A 110 -5.13 13.35 29.87
C GLY A 110 -5.77 11.99 30.12
N CYS A 111 -7.06 11.83 29.86
CA CYS A 111 -7.77 10.57 30.03
C CYS A 111 -7.49 9.60 28.89
N SER A 112 -7.30 8.33 29.23
CA SER A 112 -7.30 7.21 28.29
C SER A 112 -8.51 6.33 28.55
N VAL A 113 -9.26 6.00 27.50
CA VAL A 113 -10.48 5.19 27.58
C VAL A 113 -10.29 3.92 26.76
N ASP A 114 -10.37 2.78 27.42
CA ASP A 114 -10.28 1.46 26.81
C ASP A 114 -11.65 0.77 26.88
N ILE A 115 -12.21 0.36 25.76
CA ILE A 115 -13.53 -0.30 25.68
C ILE A 115 -13.32 -1.70 25.11
N THR A 116 -13.80 -2.73 25.79
CA THR A 116 -13.80 -4.11 25.31
C THR A 116 -15.23 -4.60 25.18
N TYR A 117 -15.64 -4.94 23.95
CA TYR A 117 -16.92 -5.60 23.66
C TYR A 117 -16.76 -7.11 23.76
N LEU A 118 -17.45 -7.72 24.73
CA LEU A 118 -17.50 -9.17 24.93
C LEU A 118 -18.86 -9.79 24.61
N SER A 119 -19.89 -8.97 24.41
CA SER A 119 -21.19 -9.39 23.93
C SER A 119 -21.07 -10.07 22.58
N ASP A 120 -21.86 -11.10 22.30
CA ASP A 120 -21.83 -11.84 21.02
C ASP A 120 -22.12 -10.94 19.80
N THR A 121 -22.90 -9.88 20.02
CA THR A 121 -23.29 -8.93 18.97
C THR A 121 -23.14 -7.48 19.43
N VAL A 122 -22.65 -6.64 18.52
CA VAL A 122 -22.68 -5.18 18.57
C VAL A 122 -23.57 -4.75 17.42
N VAL A 123 -24.79 -4.31 17.75
CA VAL A 123 -25.79 -3.90 16.77
C VAL A 123 -26.06 -2.40 16.97
N PRO A 124 -25.64 -1.52 16.05
CA PRO A 124 -26.28 -0.22 15.93
C PRO A 124 -27.74 -0.49 15.58
N ILE A 125 -28.68 0.03 16.38
CA ILE A 125 -30.08 -0.07 16.02
C ILE A 125 -30.35 0.93 14.90
N ALA A 126 -30.64 0.40 13.71
CA ALA A 126 -31.27 1.11 12.62
C ALA A 126 -32.72 1.45 13.01
N SER A 127 -32.91 2.46 13.86
CA SER A 127 -34.23 3.08 13.94
C SER A 127 -34.39 3.96 12.70
N SER A 128 -35.57 3.92 12.08
CA SER A 128 -35.85 4.33 10.71
C SER A 128 -35.51 5.77 10.30
N ASN A 129 -34.85 6.58 11.14
CA ASN A 129 -34.43 7.94 10.80
C ASN A 129 -33.16 8.46 11.51
N VAL A 130 -32.51 7.71 12.43
CA VAL A 130 -31.26 8.16 13.10
C VAL A 130 -30.35 6.97 13.43
N THR A 131 -29.16 6.92 12.83
CA THR A 131 -28.13 5.90 13.10
C THR A 131 -27.18 6.42 14.19
N TYR A 132 -27.23 5.87 15.40
CA TYR A 132 -26.26 6.17 16.46
C TYR A 132 -25.00 5.30 16.28
N PRO A 133 -23.79 5.88 16.13
CA PRO A 133 -22.57 5.08 16.08
C PRO A 133 -22.34 4.40 17.44
N PRO A 134 -21.98 3.10 17.51
CA PRO A 134 -21.77 2.41 18.79
C PRO A 134 -20.74 3.04 19.73
N VAL A 135 -19.74 3.75 19.19
CA VAL A 135 -18.83 4.59 19.98
C VAL A 135 -18.86 6.01 19.42
N TYR A 136 -19.22 6.98 20.26
CA TYR A 136 -19.25 8.39 19.93
C TYR A 136 -18.27 9.15 20.82
N VAL A 137 -17.42 9.97 20.20
CA VAL A 137 -16.40 10.77 20.88
C VAL A 137 -16.57 12.23 20.51
N SER A 138 -16.71 13.09 21.52
CA SER A 138 -16.65 14.54 21.36
C SER A 138 -15.97 15.16 22.58
N SER A 139 -14.72 15.58 22.41
CA SER A 139 -13.97 16.23 23.49
C SER A 139 -13.41 17.57 23.06
N THR A 140 -13.35 18.50 24.01
CA THR A 140 -12.66 19.79 23.87
C THR A 140 -11.29 19.79 24.57
N SER A 141 -10.97 18.73 25.32
CA SER A 141 -9.72 18.54 26.05
C SER A 141 -8.69 17.73 25.25
N PHE A 142 -7.43 17.78 25.70
CA PHE A 142 -6.40 16.86 25.21
C PHE A 142 -6.51 15.52 25.93
N MET A 143 -6.96 14.48 25.24
CA MET A 143 -7.04 13.10 25.71
C MET A 143 -5.74 12.33 25.40
N GLY A 144 -5.49 11.28 26.18
CA GLY A 144 -4.44 10.30 25.88
C GLY A 144 -4.90 9.36 24.77
N ASN A 145 -5.46 8.21 25.14
CA ASN A 145 -5.82 7.15 24.18
C ASN A 145 -7.32 6.86 24.15
N ILE A 146 -7.82 6.45 22.98
CA ILE A 146 -9.10 5.74 22.86
C ILE A 146 -8.82 4.38 22.24
N SER A 147 -8.93 3.32 23.03
CA SER A 147 -8.77 1.94 22.57
C SER A 147 -10.10 1.22 22.55
N VAL A 148 -10.41 0.54 21.45
CA VAL A 148 -11.60 -0.31 21.35
C VAL A 148 -11.17 -1.70 20.90
N VAL A 149 -11.53 -2.71 21.68
CA VAL A 149 -11.32 -4.13 21.39
C VAL A 149 -12.68 -4.79 21.10
N LEU A 150 -12.79 -5.40 19.93
CA LEU A 150 -13.96 -6.10 19.45
C LEU A 150 -13.68 -7.60 19.38
N VAL A 151 -14.39 -8.39 20.17
CA VAL A 151 -14.39 -9.87 20.13
C VAL A 151 -15.78 -10.40 19.73
N ALA A 152 -16.54 -9.57 19.01
CA ALA A 152 -17.97 -9.72 18.77
C ALA A 152 -18.32 -9.63 17.28
N THR A 153 -19.58 -9.93 16.94
CA THR A 153 -20.13 -9.61 15.62
C THR A 153 -20.59 -8.15 15.59
N LEU A 154 -19.93 -7.31 14.79
CA LEU A 154 -20.32 -5.93 14.50
C LEU A 154 -21.24 -5.90 13.27
N TYR A 155 -22.47 -5.42 13.46
CA TYR A 155 -23.34 -5.04 12.35
C TYR A 155 -23.02 -3.60 11.97
N LEU A 156 -22.24 -3.40 10.91
CA LEU A 156 -21.78 -2.08 10.51
C LEU A 156 -22.84 -1.35 9.67
N GLU A 157 -23.28 -0.20 10.17
CA GLU A 157 -24.11 0.78 9.47
C GLU A 157 -23.55 2.18 9.75
N GLY A 158 -23.13 2.90 8.71
CA GLY A 158 -22.41 4.15 8.91
C GLY A 158 -21.09 3.91 9.66
N ALA A 159 -20.94 4.50 10.85
CA ALA A 159 -19.68 4.47 11.60
C ALA A 159 -19.73 3.55 12.83
N PHE A 160 -18.67 2.76 13.08
CA PHE A 160 -18.51 2.09 14.38
C PHE A 160 -18.01 3.08 15.46
N ILE A 161 -16.86 3.70 15.23
CA ILE A 161 -16.31 4.77 16.05
C ILE A 161 -16.48 6.10 15.31
N PHE A 162 -17.16 7.06 15.92
CA PHE A 162 -17.39 8.38 15.36
C PHE A 162 -16.77 9.45 16.25
N ILE A 163 -15.82 10.21 15.70
CA ILE A 163 -15.10 11.27 16.42
C ILE A 163 -15.43 12.62 15.80
N THR A 164 -15.93 13.55 16.60
CA THR A 164 -16.32 14.89 16.18
C THR A 164 -15.91 15.93 17.23
N GLY A 165 -16.04 17.21 16.90
CA GLY A 165 -15.70 18.29 17.82
C GLY A 165 -15.78 19.66 17.16
N ASN A 166 -15.04 20.60 17.72
CA ASN A 166 -14.91 21.99 17.24
C ASN A 166 -13.43 22.35 16.95
N ILE A 167 -12.58 21.37 16.64
CA ILE A 167 -11.15 21.53 16.35
C ILE A 167 -10.33 21.96 17.61
N SER A 168 -10.92 21.91 18.81
CA SER A 168 -10.21 22.15 20.06
C SER A 168 -9.74 20.84 20.71
N GLY A 169 -8.68 20.91 21.52
CA GLY A 169 -8.09 19.74 22.17
C GLY A 169 -7.27 18.85 21.22
N GLY A 170 -7.22 17.56 21.53
CA GLY A 170 -6.47 16.56 20.77
C GLY A 170 -6.62 15.17 21.36
N ILE A 171 -6.39 14.13 20.55
CA ILE A 171 -6.33 12.75 21.03
C ILE A 171 -4.98 12.19 20.61
N GLU A 172 -4.16 11.77 21.57
CA GLU A 172 -2.82 11.26 21.28
C GLU A 172 -2.88 10.02 20.38
N SER A 173 -3.77 9.07 20.69
CA SER A 173 -3.98 7.88 19.86
C SER A 173 -5.42 7.36 19.85
N VAL A 174 -5.82 6.79 18.72
CA VAL A 174 -7.07 6.03 18.56
C VAL A 174 -6.74 4.67 17.99
N THR A 175 -7.12 3.61 18.69
CA THR A 175 -6.84 2.22 18.30
C THR A 175 -8.10 1.39 18.28
N LEU A 176 -8.38 0.76 17.14
CA LEU A 176 -9.38 -0.29 17.02
C LEU A 176 -8.69 -1.63 16.79
N ARG A 177 -9.05 -2.64 17.58
CA ARG A 177 -8.58 -4.01 17.45
C ARG A 177 -9.76 -4.97 17.39
N CYS A 178 -9.91 -5.65 16.27
CA CYS A 178 -10.85 -6.75 16.08
C CYS A 178 -10.06 -8.06 16.23
N ASP A 179 -10.34 -8.83 17.27
CA ASP A 179 -9.61 -10.05 17.62
C ASP A 179 -10.23 -11.31 17.01
N GLN A 180 -9.54 -12.44 17.17
CA GLN A 180 -9.95 -13.71 16.60
C GLN A 180 -11.36 -14.09 17.09
N GLY A 181 -12.24 -14.46 16.16
CA GLY A 181 -13.64 -14.75 16.44
C GLY A 181 -14.59 -13.55 16.28
N SER A 182 -14.06 -12.34 16.10
CA SER A 182 -14.87 -11.19 15.68
C SER A 182 -15.38 -11.35 14.24
N SER A 183 -16.51 -10.71 13.95
CA SER A 183 -17.13 -10.70 12.62
C SER A 183 -17.64 -9.30 12.30
N ILE A 184 -17.55 -8.88 11.04
CA ILE A 184 -18.14 -7.62 10.57
C ILE A 184 -19.15 -7.96 9.48
N VAL A 185 -20.38 -7.50 9.64
CA VAL A 185 -21.51 -7.76 8.74
C VAL A 185 -22.20 -6.43 8.44
N CYS A 186 -22.67 -6.19 7.21
CA CYS A 186 -23.43 -4.97 6.93
C CYS A 186 -24.86 -5.06 7.50
N ALA A 187 -25.33 -4.01 8.16
CA ALA A 187 -26.70 -3.99 8.70
C ALA A 187 -27.76 -3.74 7.60
N ASN A 188 -29.00 -4.13 7.89
CA ASN A 188 -30.10 -4.33 6.95
C ASN A 188 -30.86 -3.02 6.63
N ASN A 189 -30.56 -2.41 5.49
CA ASN A 189 -31.60 -1.80 4.65
C ASN A 189 -31.86 -2.75 3.48
N SER A 190 -32.94 -2.57 2.72
CA SER A 190 -33.43 -3.46 1.64
C SER A 190 -32.40 -3.93 0.58
N TYR A 191 -31.16 -3.44 0.65
CA TYR A 191 -29.95 -3.99 0.02
C TYR A 191 -28.83 -4.11 1.09
N ILE A 192 -28.36 -5.34 1.37
CA ILE A 192 -27.27 -5.66 2.32
C ILE A 192 -25.92 -5.20 1.73
N ILE A 193 -25.64 -3.90 1.73
CA ILE A 193 -24.44 -3.35 1.08
C ILE A 193 -23.81 -2.27 1.97
N CYS A 194 -22.58 -2.51 2.43
CA CYS A 194 -21.75 -1.46 3.01
C CYS A 194 -21.16 -0.61 1.87
N SER A 195 -21.14 0.71 2.07
CA SER A 195 -20.57 1.65 1.10
C SER A 195 -19.81 2.77 1.79
N PRO A 196 -18.50 2.94 1.53
CA PRO A 196 -17.72 4.07 2.04
C PRO A 196 -18.26 5.43 1.60
N ILE A 197 -18.80 5.50 0.37
CA ILE A 197 -19.41 6.71 -0.19
C ILE A 197 -20.61 7.13 0.67
N GLN A 198 -21.40 6.16 1.14
CA GLN A 198 -22.52 6.40 2.06
C GLN A 198 -22.06 6.64 3.51
N GLY A 199 -20.76 6.58 3.79
CA GLY A 199 -20.18 6.82 5.11
C GLY A 199 -19.90 5.57 5.93
N THR A 200 -19.92 4.38 5.31
CA THR A 200 -19.70 3.13 6.02
C THR A 200 -18.22 2.94 6.37
N SER A 201 -17.87 3.00 7.66
CA SER A 201 -16.49 2.90 8.12
C SER A 201 -16.33 2.43 9.58
N LEU A 202 -15.21 1.79 9.89
CA LEU A 202 -14.86 1.44 11.27
C LEU A 202 -14.55 2.68 12.13
N ILE A 203 -13.86 3.66 11.57
CA ILE A 203 -13.54 4.92 12.27
C ILE A 203 -13.86 6.10 11.33
N VAL A 204 -14.76 6.97 11.77
CA VAL A 204 -15.07 8.23 11.08
C VAL A 204 -14.51 9.41 11.86
N LEU A 205 -13.67 10.21 11.20
CA LEU A 205 -13.23 11.52 11.66
C LEU A 205 -14.16 12.56 11.04
N ALA A 206 -15.22 12.88 11.77
CA ALA A 206 -16.29 13.76 11.34
C ALA A 206 -15.86 15.24 11.33
N PRO A 207 -16.63 16.14 10.71
CA PRO A 207 -16.34 17.57 10.71
C PRO A 207 -16.03 18.10 12.12
N GLY A 208 -14.96 18.89 12.21
CA GLY A 208 -14.52 19.48 13.47
C GLY A 208 -13.79 18.53 14.42
N CYS A 209 -13.46 17.31 13.98
CA CYS A 209 -12.67 16.35 14.76
C CYS A 209 -11.37 16.99 15.30
N PRO A 210 -11.02 16.77 16.59
CA PRO A 210 -9.76 17.25 17.16
C PRO A 210 -8.55 16.61 16.46
N GLN A 211 -7.36 17.19 16.64
CA GLN A 211 -6.14 16.61 16.06
C GLN A 211 -5.89 15.22 16.66
N ILE A 212 -5.85 14.21 15.78
CA ILE A 212 -5.44 12.85 16.14
C ILE A 212 -3.93 12.72 15.93
N GLY A 213 -3.20 12.29 16.96
CA GLY A 213 -1.78 11.98 16.86
C GLY A 213 -1.55 10.73 16.01
N ALA A 214 -2.01 9.58 16.51
CA ALA A 214 -1.90 8.29 15.84
C ALA A 214 -3.27 7.59 15.69
N LEU A 215 -3.51 6.96 14.55
CA LEU A 215 -4.69 6.11 14.31
C LEU A 215 -4.23 4.71 13.93
N SER A 216 -4.79 3.67 14.56
CA SER A 216 -4.45 2.28 14.24
C SER A 216 -5.67 1.37 14.15
N VAL A 217 -5.78 0.60 13.07
CA VAL A 217 -6.83 -0.42 12.89
C VAL A 217 -6.20 -1.79 12.71
N HIS A 218 -6.58 -2.73 13.56
CA HIS A 218 -6.06 -4.09 13.60
C HIS A 218 -7.21 -5.08 13.39
N LEU A 219 -7.18 -5.84 12.29
CA LEU A 219 -8.07 -6.96 12.05
C LEU A 219 -7.25 -8.24 12.17
N ASN A 220 -7.55 -9.08 13.16
CA ASN A 220 -6.78 -10.27 13.46
C ASN A 220 -7.71 -11.48 13.60
N GLY A 221 -7.80 -12.31 12.58
CA GLY A 221 -8.74 -13.44 12.58
C GLY A 221 -10.22 -13.03 12.45
N THR A 222 -10.48 -11.77 12.07
CA THR A 222 -11.84 -11.24 11.88
C THR A 222 -12.48 -11.81 10.62
N ASN A 223 -13.77 -12.14 10.66
CA ASN A 223 -14.54 -12.55 9.49
C ASN A 223 -15.22 -11.36 8.82
N VAL A 224 -14.96 -11.14 7.52
CA VAL A 224 -15.55 -10.05 6.72
C VAL A 224 -16.45 -10.54 5.60
N THR A 225 -16.73 -11.85 5.53
CA THR A 225 -17.51 -12.47 4.43
C THR A 225 -18.90 -11.86 4.27
N GLY A 226 -19.53 -11.44 5.38
CA GLY A 226 -20.85 -10.79 5.38
C GLY A 226 -20.83 -9.28 5.09
N SER A 227 -19.66 -8.67 4.92
CA SER A 227 -19.53 -7.21 4.75
C SER A 227 -18.71 -6.76 3.55
N MET A 228 -17.79 -7.60 3.07
CA MET A 228 -16.94 -7.32 1.93
C MET A 228 -17.10 -8.39 0.85
N TRP A 229 -17.54 -7.98 -0.34
CA TRP A 229 -17.70 -8.89 -1.48
C TRP A 229 -17.81 -8.13 -2.81
N LEU A 230 -17.34 -8.74 -3.89
CA LEU A 230 -17.39 -8.19 -5.25
C LEU A 230 -18.78 -8.33 -5.86
N ARG A 231 -19.17 -7.35 -6.69
CA ARG A 231 -20.40 -7.43 -7.48
C ARG A 231 -20.45 -8.74 -8.28
N THR A 232 -21.53 -9.47 -8.13
CA THR A 232 -21.91 -10.69 -8.87
C THR A 232 -23.09 -10.41 -9.80
N ALA A 233 -23.44 -11.36 -10.68
CA ALA A 233 -24.63 -11.23 -11.53
C ALA A 233 -25.94 -11.07 -10.74
N SER A 234 -25.99 -11.55 -9.49
CA SER A 234 -27.15 -11.46 -8.60
C SER A 234 -27.17 -10.18 -7.74
N THR A 235 -26.15 -9.33 -7.83
CA THR A 235 -26.02 -8.12 -7.00
C THR A 235 -25.80 -6.88 -7.86
N SER A 236 -26.40 -5.75 -7.47
CA SER A 236 -26.32 -4.51 -8.25
C SER A 236 -25.01 -3.74 -8.01
N SER A 237 -24.32 -3.95 -6.88
CA SER A 237 -23.10 -3.23 -6.47
C SER A 237 -22.22 -4.10 -5.57
N ALA A 238 -20.92 -3.81 -5.51
CA ALA A 238 -20.00 -4.44 -4.54
C ALA A 238 -20.21 -3.87 -3.12
N SER A 239 -19.92 -4.65 -2.09
CA SER A 239 -19.96 -4.23 -0.69
C SER A 239 -18.55 -4.06 -0.13
N SER A 240 -18.30 -2.94 0.53
CA SER A 240 -17.01 -2.61 1.18
C SER A 240 -17.19 -1.56 2.28
N PHE A 241 -16.22 -1.39 3.18
CA PHE A 241 -16.22 -0.32 4.17
C PHE A 241 -14.79 0.22 4.35
N SER A 242 -14.66 1.50 4.74
CA SER A 242 -13.36 2.08 5.06
C SER A 242 -12.91 1.70 6.47
N PHE A 243 -11.63 1.48 6.68
CA PHE A 243 -11.07 1.34 8.03
C PHE A 243 -11.00 2.70 8.73
N ALA A 244 -10.62 3.74 7.99
CA ALA A 244 -10.71 5.12 8.45
C ALA A 244 -11.25 6.02 7.34
N LEU A 245 -12.28 6.78 7.65
CA LEU A 245 -12.91 7.74 6.76
C LEU A 245 -12.83 9.14 7.38
N VAL A 246 -12.22 10.08 6.68
CA VAL A 246 -12.26 11.50 7.07
C VAL A 246 -13.42 12.15 6.34
N ASP A 247 -14.36 12.72 7.08
CA ASP A 247 -15.54 13.32 6.48
C ASP A 247 -15.41 14.84 6.44
N HIS A 248 -15.26 15.39 5.24
CA HIS A 248 -15.13 16.83 4.95
C HIS A 248 -16.46 17.43 4.50
N TYR A 249 -17.54 17.04 5.18
CA TYR A 249 -18.90 17.44 4.83
C TYR A 249 -19.13 18.96 5.00
N THR A 250 -18.75 19.55 6.14
CA THR A 250 -19.04 20.96 6.49
C THR A 250 -17.83 21.77 6.93
N LEU A 251 -16.81 21.12 7.51
CA LEU A 251 -15.57 21.72 8.00
C LEU A 251 -14.41 20.81 7.61
N ALA A 252 -13.24 21.38 7.31
CA ALA A 252 -12.04 20.60 7.04
C ALA A 252 -11.64 19.85 8.33
N SER A 253 -11.72 18.52 8.29
CA SER A 253 -11.22 17.65 9.36
C SER A 253 -9.74 17.38 9.14
N LEU A 254 -8.94 17.47 10.20
CA LEU A 254 -7.52 17.17 10.11
C LEU A 254 -7.32 15.66 10.03
N THR A 255 -6.43 15.24 9.15
CA THR A 255 -6.02 13.85 9.06
C THR A 255 -5.05 13.51 10.21
N PRO A 256 -4.97 12.24 10.63
CA PRO A 256 -4.01 11.81 11.65
C PRO A 256 -2.57 12.05 11.20
N ARG A 257 -1.65 12.30 12.16
CA ARG A 257 -0.22 12.45 11.82
C ARG A 257 0.41 11.13 11.41
N SER A 258 -0.01 10.03 12.03
CA SER A 258 0.39 8.68 11.64
C SER A 258 -0.78 7.72 11.62
N THR A 259 -0.82 6.84 10.61
CA THR A 259 -1.84 5.81 10.47
C THR A 259 -1.20 4.43 10.32
N SER A 260 -1.69 3.46 11.10
CA SER A 260 -1.27 2.06 11.02
C SER A 260 -2.46 1.15 10.72
N VAL A 261 -2.30 0.23 9.76
CA VAL A 261 -3.29 -0.78 9.43
C VAL A 261 -2.61 -2.14 9.49
N VAL A 262 -3.13 -3.02 10.32
CA VAL A 262 -2.65 -4.40 10.46
C VAL A 262 -3.80 -5.34 10.15
N VAL A 263 -3.62 -6.19 9.15
CA VAL A 263 -4.62 -7.14 8.70
C VAL A 263 -3.97 -8.51 8.69
N LYS A 264 -4.47 -9.42 9.53
CA LYS A 264 -3.85 -10.70 9.77
C LYS A 264 -4.91 -11.79 9.84
N ASP A 265 -4.69 -12.87 9.10
CA ASP A 265 -5.52 -14.08 9.14
C ASP A 265 -7.04 -13.76 8.95
N VAL A 266 -7.36 -12.70 8.18
CA VAL A 266 -8.75 -12.27 7.97
C VAL A 266 -9.49 -13.28 7.11
N GLN A 267 -10.68 -13.68 7.56
CA GLN A 267 -11.51 -14.67 6.88
C GLN A 267 -12.42 -13.99 5.86
N GLY A 268 -12.40 -14.47 4.62
CA GLY A 268 -13.17 -13.92 3.51
C GLY A 268 -12.33 -13.04 2.59
N LEU A 269 -12.93 -12.65 1.46
CA LEU A 269 -12.30 -11.76 0.49
C LEU A 269 -12.45 -10.31 0.94
N MET A 270 -11.34 -9.62 1.20
CA MET A 270 -11.39 -8.19 1.49
C MET A 270 -11.44 -7.38 0.19
N VAL A 271 -12.56 -6.71 -0.04
CA VAL A 271 -12.67 -5.70 -1.10
C VAL A 271 -12.10 -4.39 -0.56
N MET A 272 -10.83 -4.14 -0.88
CA MET A 272 -10.00 -3.11 -0.23
C MET A 272 -10.03 -1.76 -0.97
N SER A 273 -11.03 -1.49 -1.82
CA SER A 273 -11.14 -0.16 -2.43
C SER A 273 -11.49 0.88 -1.38
N THR A 274 -10.69 1.94 -1.27
CA THR A 274 -10.93 3.08 -0.36
C THR A 274 -10.90 2.73 1.13
N VAL A 275 -9.97 1.86 1.54
CA VAL A 275 -9.76 1.45 2.94
C VAL A 275 -9.39 2.64 3.84
N LEU A 276 -8.57 3.55 3.32
CA LEU A 276 -8.31 4.86 3.91
C LEU A 276 -8.82 5.89 2.91
N ALA A 277 -9.76 6.73 3.32
CA ALA A 277 -10.40 7.66 2.39
C ALA A 277 -10.78 8.99 3.03
N VAL A 278 -10.88 10.01 2.19
CA VAL A 278 -11.50 11.30 2.54
C VAL A 278 -12.80 11.40 1.76
N ARG A 279 -13.93 11.58 2.45
CA ARG A 279 -15.22 11.84 1.83
C ARG A 279 -15.41 13.34 1.69
N THR A 280 -15.63 13.80 0.46
CA THR A 280 -15.87 15.22 0.13
C THR A 280 -17.19 15.39 -0.61
N ILE A 281 -17.88 16.52 -0.40
CA ILE A 281 -19.04 16.92 -1.20
C ILE A 281 -18.59 17.83 -2.34
N PHE A 282 -19.13 17.62 -3.54
CA PHE A 282 -19.06 18.62 -4.61
C PHE A 282 -20.18 19.67 -4.46
N PRO A 283 -19.87 20.94 -4.14
CA PRO A 283 -20.88 21.99 -4.09
C PRO A 283 -21.45 22.26 -5.50
N GLY A 284 -22.79 22.34 -5.62
CA GLY A 284 -23.47 22.82 -6.84
C GLY A 284 -24.32 21.81 -7.63
N THR A 285 -24.41 20.55 -7.19
CA THR A 285 -25.35 19.53 -7.70
C THR A 285 -26.01 18.81 -6.51
N PRO A 286 -27.13 18.05 -6.68
CA PRO A 286 -27.61 17.15 -5.61
C PRO A 286 -26.42 16.36 -5.05
N PRO A 287 -26.33 16.11 -3.73
CA PRO A 287 -25.08 15.80 -3.06
C PRO A 287 -24.38 14.60 -3.71
N LEU A 288 -23.40 14.91 -4.56
CA LEU A 288 -22.48 13.93 -5.13
C LEU A 288 -21.31 13.84 -4.18
N PHE A 289 -21.20 12.70 -3.52
CA PHE A 289 -20.07 12.34 -2.68
C PHE A 289 -18.98 11.74 -3.56
N ALA A 290 -17.75 12.19 -3.35
CA ALA A 290 -16.57 11.54 -3.89
C ALA A 290 -15.62 11.15 -2.77
N LEU A 291 -14.83 10.12 -3.07
CA LEU A 291 -13.74 9.68 -2.22
C LEU A 291 -12.45 10.22 -2.83
N ASP A 292 -11.66 10.86 -1.98
CA ASP A 292 -10.36 11.40 -2.33
C ASP A 292 -9.25 10.72 -1.52
N GLY A 293 -8.01 10.90 -1.97
CA GLY A 293 -6.83 10.28 -1.37
C GLY A 293 -6.61 10.72 0.07
N TYR A 294 -6.27 9.75 0.91
CA TYR A 294 -6.06 9.93 2.34
C TYR A 294 -4.74 10.69 2.59
N GLY A 295 -4.85 11.92 3.09
CA GLY A 295 -3.71 12.80 3.34
C GLY A 295 -3.01 12.44 4.65
N VAL A 296 -1.77 11.96 4.66
CA VAL A 296 -1.13 11.53 5.91
C VAL A 296 0.39 11.55 5.82
N GLN A 297 1.06 11.98 6.90
CA GLN A 297 2.51 12.09 6.89
C GLN A 297 3.19 10.72 6.97
N ARG A 298 2.72 9.82 7.85
CA ARG A 298 3.31 8.49 8.05
C ARG A 298 2.27 7.38 7.98
N VAL A 299 2.51 6.38 7.14
CA VAL A 299 1.61 5.23 6.97
C VAL A 299 2.38 3.92 7.10
N SER A 300 1.84 2.99 7.88
CA SER A 300 2.29 1.61 7.92
C SER A 300 1.13 0.67 7.67
N VAL A 301 1.21 -0.13 6.60
CA VAL A 301 0.24 -1.17 6.27
C VAL A 301 0.94 -2.53 6.31
N ILE A 302 0.40 -3.44 7.10
CA ILE A 302 0.86 -4.82 7.19
C ILE A 302 -0.32 -5.74 6.90
N VAL A 303 -0.18 -6.60 5.90
CA VAL A 303 -1.17 -7.62 5.53
C VAL A 303 -0.51 -8.99 5.56
N GLU A 304 -1.06 -9.91 6.35
CA GLU A 304 -0.55 -11.27 6.54
C GLU A 304 -1.66 -12.29 6.30
N ASN A 305 -1.34 -13.37 5.56
CA ASN A 305 -2.20 -14.56 5.40
C ASN A 305 -3.65 -14.22 5.01
N SER A 306 -3.86 -13.24 4.15
CA SER A 306 -5.18 -12.74 3.80
C SER A 306 -5.36 -12.61 2.29
N THR A 307 -6.62 -12.62 1.84
CA THR A 307 -6.97 -12.43 0.42
C THR A 307 -7.61 -11.07 0.20
N MET A 308 -7.06 -10.28 -0.71
CA MET A 308 -7.53 -8.92 -1.01
C MET A 308 -7.76 -8.67 -2.50
N THR A 309 -8.76 -7.86 -2.82
CA THR A 309 -9.05 -7.43 -4.19
C THR A 309 -9.44 -5.95 -4.24
N ALA A 310 -9.02 -5.26 -5.28
CA ALA A 310 -9.62 -3.98 -5.63
C ALA A 310 -10.98 -4.24 -6.30
N ASP A 311 -11.91 -3.31 -6.20
CA ASP A 311 -13.15 -3.30 -6.96
C ASP A 311 -12.84 -2.97 -8.43
N PRO A 312 -12.99 -3.94 -9.35
CA PRO A 312 -12.63 -3.73 -10.76
C PRO A 312 -13.55 -2.72 -11.46
N SER A 313 -14.72 -2.43 -10.89
CA SER A 313 -15.67 -1.46 -11.48
C SER A 313 -15.29 -0.01 -11.22
N LYS A 314 -14.49 0.25 -10.18
CA LYS A 314 -14.10 1.61 -9.77
C LYS A 314 -12.72 2.02 -10.26
N PHE A 315 -11.86 1.06 -10.63
CA PHE A 315 -10.45 1.29 -10.98
C PHE A 315 -9.60 2.01 -9.90
N ASP A 316 -10.17 2.20 -8.71
CA ASP A 316 -9.49 2.84 -7.58
C ASP A 316 -8.42 1.92 -6.97
N PRO A 317 -7.27 2.47 -6.54
CA PRO A 317 -6.29 1.72 -5.77
C PRO A 317 -6.88 1.29 -4.41
N MET A 318 -6.35 0.19 -3.85
CA MET A 318 -6.72 -0.22 -2.49
C MET A 318 -6.32 0.84 -1.46
N PHE A 319 -5.09 1.36 -1.61
CA PHE A 319 -4.54 2.44 -0.81
C PHE A 319 -4.25 3.66 -1.70
N PHE A 320 -5.06 4.71 -1.56
CA PHE A 320 -4.78 6.00 -2.17
C PHE A 320 -4.27 6.98 -1.11
N LEU A 321 -2.98 7.30 -1.18
CA LEU A 321 -2.32 8.18 -0.21
C LEU A 321 -1.92 9.49 -0.89
N LYS A 322 -2.26 10.61 -0.25
CA LYS A 322 -1.80 11.94 -0.63
C LYS A 322 -0.82 12.47 0.41
N ASN A 323 0.18 13.22 -0.02
CA ASN A 323 1.18 13.84 0.84
C ASN A 323 1.90 12.85 1.77
N ALA A 324 2.17 11.63 1.30
CA ALA A 324 2.86 10.61 2.08
C ALA A 324 4.36 10.93 2.21
N VAL A 325 4.81 11.27 3.43
CA VAL A 325 6.24 11.54 3.74
C VAL A 325 6.99 10.23 4.02
N SER A 326 6.33 9.27 4.68
CA SER A 326 6.87 7.93 4.93
C SER A 326 5.78 6.88 4.77
N LEU A 327 6.11 5.83 4.04
CA LEU A 327 5.20 4.71 3.76
C LEU A 327 5.93 3.39 3.97
N GLN A 328 5.35 2.51 4.78
CA GLN A 328 5.74 1.11 4.88
C GLN A 328 4.56 0.24 4.47
N LEU A 329 4.75 -0.63 3.47
CA LEU A 329 3.77 -1.62 3.03
C LEU A 329 4.41 -3.00 3.10
N THR A 330 3.86 -3.88 3.91
CA THR A 330 4.34 -5.26 4.08
C THR A 330 3.23 -6.25 3.74
N LEU A 331 3.47 -7.11 2.76
CA LEU A 331 2.57 -8.16 2.31
C LEU A 331 3.24 -9.51 2.54
N ILE A 332 2.66 -10.38 3.37
CA ILE A 332 3.22 -11.70 3.72
C ILE A 332 2.16 -12.77 3.47
N SER A 333 2.44 -13.74 2.59
CA SER A 333 1.49 -14.81 2.26
C SER A 333 0.12 -14.27 1.81
N VAL A 334 0.13 -13.17 1.05
CA VAL A 334 -1.08 -12.49 0.60
C VAL A 334 -1.41 -12.89 -0.84
N SER A 335 -2.69 -13.13 -1.13
CA SER A 335 -3.19 -13.18 -2.50
C SER A 335 -3.93 -11.89 -2.82
N CYS A 336 -3.45 -11.16 -3.80
CA CYS A 336 -3.90 -9.81 -4.13
C CYS A 336 -4.27 -9.69 -5.61
N THR A 337 -5.45 -9.13 -5.90
CA THR A 337 -5.86 -8.82 -7.28
C THR A 337 -6.19 -7.33 -7.44
N GLY A 338 -5.59 -6.66 -8.43
CA GLY A 338 -5.90 -5.27 -8.82
C GLY A 338 -4.84 -4.24 -8.39
N HIS A 339 -5.26 -2.97 -8.36
CA HIS A 339 -4.39 -1.83 -8.08
C HIS A 339 -4.15 -1.67 -6.58
N VAL A 340 -2.93 -1.90 -6.11
CA VAL A 340 -2.62 -1.98 -4.67
C VAL A 340 -2.42 -0.59 -4.07
N LEU A 341 -1.52 0.20 -4.64
CA LEU A 341 -1.08 1.46 -4.04
C LEU A 341 -0.95 2.54 -5.10
N SER A 342 -1.55 3.70 -4.79
CA SER A 342 -1.26 4.97 -5.42
C SER A 342 -0.79 5.94 -4.34
N ALA A 343 0.45 6.42 -4.45
CA ALA A 343 1.02 7.37 -3.51
C ALA A 343 1.44 8.67 -4.22
N VAL A 344 0.89 9.78 -3.74
CA VAL A 344 1.31 11.14 -4.13
C VAL A 344 2.26 11.68 -3.07
N VAL A 345 3.48 11.93 -3.52
CA VAL A 345 4.62 12.45 -2.78
C VAL A 345 4.38 13.95 -2.57
N PRO A 346 4.46 14.49 -1.33
CA PRO A 346 4.09 15.88 -1.04
C PRO A 346 4.85 16.91 -1.88
N GLU A 347 4.21 18.03 -2.18
CA GLU A 347 4.89 19.21 -2.70
C GLU A 347 5.61 19.90 -1.55
N THR A 348 6.92 19.67 -1.39
CA THR A 348 7.70 20.50 -0.46
C THR A 348 7.93 21.86 -1.11
N ASN A 349 7.45 22.93 -0.49
CA ASN A 349 7.81 24.31 -0.85
C ASN A 349 9.12 24.77 -0.19
N ASP A 350 9.74 23.91 0.61
CA ASP A 350 10.89 24.29 1.43
C ASP A 350 12.20 24.26 0.64
N SER A 351 12.79 25.44 0.53
CA SER A 351 14.13 25.77 -0.01
C SER A 351 15.29 25.21 0.83
N ILE A 352 15.08 24.10 1.56
CA ILE A 352 16.09 23.51 2.45
C ILE A 352 17.17 22.82 1.59
N SER A 353 18.19 23.62 1.31
CA SER A 353 19.42 23.36 0.57
C SER A 353 20.53 22.89 1.51
N SER A 354 20.22 22.02 2.46
CA SER A 354 21.22 21.45 3.37
C SER A 354 21.15 19.94 3.39
N GLU A 355 22.32 19.30 3.42
CA GLU A 355 22.64 17.86 3.38
C GLU A 355 22.00 16.98 4.48
N GLY A 356 20.92 17.44 5.12
CA GLY A 356 20.06 16.69 6.05
C GLY A 356 18.59 16.65 5.65
N ALA A 357 18.27 16.95 4.38
CA ALA A 357 16.90 16.92 3.86
C ALA A 357 16.26 15.55 4.13
N MET A 358 15.15 15.57 4.87
CA MET A 358 14.39 14.40 5.32
C MET A 358 14.15 13.45 4.14
N LEU A 359 14.81 12.28 4.13
CA LEU A 359 14.57 11.22 3.14
C LEU A 359 13.11 10.79 3.29
N TRP A 360 12.42 10.53 2.18
CA TRP A 360 11.07 9.98 2.22
C TRP A 360 11.19 8.47 2.00
N PRO A 361 11.29 7.67 3.07
CA PRO A 361 11.39 6.23 2.93
C PRO A 361 10.02 5.70 2.54
N ILE A 362 9.92 5.29 1.28
CA ILE A 362 8.84 4.42 0.81
C ILE A 362 9.42 3.02 0.78
N ILE A 363 8.90 2.14 1.64
CA ILE A 363 9.39 0.79 1.83
C ILE A 363 8.26 -0.19 1.51
N ILE A 364 8.47 -1.04 0.52
CA ILE A 364 7.55 -2.12 0.14
C ILE A 364 8.25 -3.45 0.32
N HIS A 365 7.66 -4.34 1.12
CA HIS A 365 8.14 -5.70 1.35
C HIS A 365 7.04 -6.70 0.95
N VAL A 366 7.34 -7.61 0.01
CA VAL A 366 6.39 -8.61 -0.50
C VAL A 366 6.99 -10.01 -0.37
N VAL A 367 6.53 -10.78 0.61
CA VAL A 367 7.07 -12.11 0.93
C VAL A 367 6.02 -13.18 0.70
N ASN A 368 6.39 -14.25 0.01
CA ASN A 368 5.53 -15.42 -0.21
C ASN A 368 4.14 -15.08 -0.76
N SER A 369 4.01 -14.00 -1.53
CA SER A 369 2.71 -13.43 -1.92
C SER A 369 2.47 -13.57 -3.41
N SER A 370 1.20 -13.57 -3.82
CA SER A 370 0.78 -13.58 -5.22
C SER A 370 0.03 -12.29 -5.55
N LEU A 371 0.58 -11.48 -6.44
CA LEU A 371 -0.03 -10.24 -6.91
C LEU A 371 -0.43 -10.39 -8.37
N ARG A 372 -1.72 -10.24 -8.67
CA ARG A 372 -2.27 -10.22 -10.03
C ARG A 372 -2.82 -8.83 -10.34
N THR A 373 -2.44 -8.24 -11.46
CA THR A 373 -3.04 -6.97 -11.89
C THR A 373 -3.32 -6.95 -13.38
N ALA A 374 -4.38 -6.23 -13.76
CA ALA A 374 -4.65 -5.87 -15.14
C ALA A 374 -4.41 -4.39 -15.46
N GLY A 375 -3.92 -3.65 -14.47
CA GLY A 375 -3.57 -2.25 -14.55
C GLY A 375 -2.31 -1.98 -13.73
N LYS A 376 -2.25 -0.84 -13.06
CA LYS A 376 -1.11 -0.45 -12.22
C LYS A 376 -1.17 -1.17 -10.88
N SER A 377 -0.06 -1.74 -10.39
CA SER A 377 0.01 -2.32 -9.04
C SER A 377 0.47 -1.28 -8.02
N PHE A 378 1.66 -0.71 -8.25
CA PHE A 378 2.28 0.30 -7.42
C PHE A 378 2.55 1.55 -8.26
N PHE A 379 1.86 2.63 -7.95
CA PHE A 379 1.91 3.89 -8.67
C PHE A 379 2.42 5.02 -7.78
N PHE A 380 3.45 5.72 -8.24
CA PHE A 380 4.06 6.85 -7.53
C PHE A 380 3.97 8.11 -8.38
N ASN A 381 3.31 9.11 -7.84
CA ASN A 381 3.23 10.45 -8.41
C ASN A 381 4.17 11.38 -7.64
N ILE A 382 5.17 11.93 -8.34
CA ILE A 382 6.20 12.78 -7.77
C ILE A 382 6.17 14.17 -8.42
N PRO A 383 5.90 15.25 -7.66
CA PRO A 383 5.93 16.61 -8.19
C PRO A 383 7.37 17.05 -8.51
N ASN A 384 7.57 17.67 -9.67
CA ASN A 384 8.82 18.29 -10.12
C ASN A 384 8.70 19.83 -10.04
N THR A 385 8.74 20.37 -8.82
CA THR A 385 8.51 21.80 -8.54
C THR A 385 9.77 22.67 -8.55
N PHE A 386 10.98 22.10 -8.67
CA PHE A 386 12.22 22.75 -8.24
C PHE A 386 13.21 23.15 -9.36
N ASN A 387 12.79 23.67 -10.52
CA ASN A 387 13.73 24.10 -11.58
C ASN A 387 14.82 23.06 -11.91
N GLY A 388 14.51 21.77 -11.71
CA GLY A 388 15.41 20.63 -11.83
C GLY A 388 16.68 20.69 -10.99
N THR A 389 16.64 21.37 -9.84
CA THR A 389 17.64 21.13 -8.79
C THR A 389 17.49 19.71 -8.26
N VAL A 390 18.63 19.02 -8.19
CA VAL A 390 18.77 17.60 -7.86
C VAL A 390 18.16 17.29 -6.50
N LEU A 391 16.96 16.73 -6.50
CA LEU A 391 16.38 16.17 -5.30
C LEU A 391 16.76 14.69 -5.21
N GLY A 392 17.91 14.39 -4.64
CA GLY A 392 18.21 13.05 -4.09
C GLY A 392 17.35 12.75 -2.85
N ARG A 393 16.05 13.06 -2.89
CA ARG A 393 15.17 13.19 -1.71
C ARG A 393 14.22 12.00 -1.49
N SER A 394 14.13 11.08 -2.44
CA SER A 394 13.18 9.96 -2.36
C SER A 394 13.88 8.63 -2.63
N VAL A 395 13.83 7.73 -1.65
CA VAL A 395 14.29 6.35 -1.78
C VAL A 395 13.06 5.46 -1.74
N VAL A 396 12.65 4.97 -2.91
CA VAL A 396 11.69 3.85 -2.97
C VAL A 396 12.49 2.56 -2.87
N SER A 397 12.32 1.87 -1.75
CA SER A 397 12.87 0.55 -1.53
C SER A 397 11.75 -0.48 -1.70
N THR A 398 11.89 -1.34 -2.71
CA THR A 398 10.97 -2.45 -2.94
C THR A 398 11.74 -3.75 -2.84
N SER A 399 11.30 -4.67 -2.00
CA SER A 399 11.85 -6.02 -1.96
C SER A 399 10.74 -7.05 -2.05
N ALA A 400 10.98 -8.10 -2.83
CA ALA A 400 10.11 -9.25 -2.91
C ALA A 400 10.89 -10.54 -2.81
N VAL A 401 10.36 -11.51 -2.07
CA VAL A 401 11.00 -12.80 -1.83
C VAL A 401 9.97 -13.92 -1.99
N LYS A 402 10.27 -14.93 -2.81
CA LYS A 402 9.39 -16.10 -3.04
C LYS A 402 7.97 -15.70 -3.46
N SER A 403 7.85 -14.62 -4.23
CA SER A 403 6.56 -14.03 -4.61
C SER A 403 6.29 -14.17 -6.10
N THR A 404 5.01 -14.24 -6.45
CA THR A 404 4.53 -14.36 -7.83
C THR A 404 3.83 -13.07 -8.26
N PHE A 405 4.21 -12.54 -9.41
CA PHE A 405 3.60 -11.37 -10.02
C PHE A 405 3.00 -11.77 -11.37
N VAL A 406 1.70 -11.58 -11.52
CA VAL A 406 0.95 -11.89 -12.75
C VAL A 406 0.39 -10.59 -13.31
N LEU A 407 0.96 -10.16 -14.43
CA LEU A 407 0.62 -8.91 -15.09
C LEU A 407 -0.12 -9.25 -16.40
N GLU A 408 -1.38 -8.85 -16.52
CA GLU A 408 -2.26 -9.27 -17.62
C GLU A 408 -2.98 -8.11 -18.29
N GLY A 409 -2.96 -8.02 -19.61
CA GLY A 409 -3.70 -6.99 -20.34
C GLY A 409 -2.88 -5.74 -20.64
N THR A 410 -3.52 -4.76 -21.29
CA THR A 410 -2.80 -3.73 -22.05
C THR A 410 -2.14 -2.64 -21.20
N ASP A 411 -2.60 -2.43 -19.98
CA ASP A 411 -2.10 -1.38 -19.09
C ASP A 411 -1.49 -1.93 -17.80
N ALA A 412 -1.15 -3.23 -17.80
CA ALA A 412 -0.62 -3.90 -16.63
C ALA A 412 0.81 -3.42 -16.33
N GLU A 413 1.00 -2.82 -15.16
CA GLU A 413 2.28 -2.29 -14.70
C GLU A 413 2.53 -2.72 -13.26
N LEU A 414 3.73 -3.25 -12.95
CA LEU A 414 4.07 -3.56 -11.55
C LEU A 414 4.44 -2.28 -10.81
N LEU A 415 5.41 -1.52 -11.32
CA LEU A 415 5.93 -0.31 -10.70
C LEU A 415 5.98 0.83 -11.73
N GLN A 416 5.24 1.90 -11.45
CA GLN A 416 5.22 3.11 -12.26
C GLN A 416 5.63 4.34 -11.43
N PHE A 417 6.58 5.10 -11.97
CA PHE A 417 7.01 6.40 -11.44
C PHE A 417 6.64 7.50 -12.42
N VAL A 418 5.85 8.47 -11.98
CA VAL A 418 5.41 9.60 -12.80
C VAL A 418 5.91 10.90 -12.21
N ALA A 419 6.65 11.66 -13.01
CA ALA A 419 7.00 13.03 -12.69
C ALA A 419 5.95 14.00 -13.26
N PHE A 420 5.43 14.89 -12.41
CA PHE A 420 4.53 15.97 -12.83
C PHE A 420 5.29 17.29 -12.79
N SER A 421 5.39 17.95 -13.93
CA SER A 421 6.10 19.21 -14.08
C SER A 421 5.11 20.23 -14.63
N SER A 422 4.98 21.39 -13.98
CA SER A 422 4.16 22.50 -14.48
C SER A 422 4.78 23.19 -15.71
N SER A 423 6.05 22.91 -16.01
CA SER A 423 6.75 23.41 -17.19
C SER A 423 7.57 22.31 -17.87
N SER A 424 7.53 22.28 -19.21
CA SER A 424 8.34 21.39 -20.06
C SER A 424 9.81 21.80 -20.16
N THR A 425 10.17 23.00 -19.65
CA THR A 425 11.55 23.52 -19.66
C THR A 425 12.37 23.09 -18.44
N LEU A 426 11.75 22.45 -17.45
CA LEU A 426 12.43 22.01 -16.24
C LEU A 426 13.31 20.78 -16.55
N PRO A 427 14.52 20.68 -15.97
CA PRO A 427 15.34 19.49 -16.06
C PRO A 427 14.60 18.25 -15.54
N PRO A 428 15.02 17.04 -15.99
CA PRO A 428 14.37 15.81 -15.59
C PRO A 428 14.63 15.52 -14.12
N LEU A 429 13.61 15.03 -13.42
CA LEU A 429 13.69 14.68 -12.00
C LEU A 429 14.65 13.49 -11.82
N LEU A 430 15.64 13.62 -10.92
CA LEU A 430 16.48 12.49 -10.50
C LEU A 430 15.83 11.75 -9.34
N PHE A 431 15.79 10.42 -9.40
CA PHE A 431 15.10 9.60 -8.41
C PHE A 431 15.91 8.36 -8.02
N THR A 432 15.92 7.99 -6.73
CA THR A 432 16.68 6.82 -6.25
C THR A 432 15.75 5.68 -5.90
N VAL A 433 15.99 4.51 -6.51
CA VAL A 433 15.29 3.25 -6.20
C VAL A 433 16.24 2.16 -5.76
N SER A 434 15.79 1.34 -4.84
CA SER A 434 16.44 0.09 -4.46
C SER A 434 15.43 -1.04 -4.60
N ILE A 435 15.55 -1.85 -5.64
CA ILE A 435 14.61 -2.93 -5.97
C ILE A 435 15.34 -4.27 -5.87
N VAL A 436 14.79 -5.20 -5.09
CA VAL A 436 15.35 -6.56 -4.96
C VAL A 436 14.22 -7.57 -5.14
N LEU A 437 14.28 -8.38 -6.19
CA LEU A 437 13.35 -9.49 -6.44
C LEU A 437 14.14 -10.80 -6.34
N SER A 438 13.90 -11.58 -5.29
CA SER A 438 14.63 -12.82 -5.00
C SER A 438 13.67 -14.02 -5.02
N GLN A 439 14.01 -15.05 -5.78
CA GLN A 439 13.16 -16.26 -5.93
C GLN A 439 11.74 -15.92 -6.40
N CYS A 440 11.59 -14.88 -7.22
CA CYS A 440 10.30 -14.42 -7.70
C CYS A 440 9.93 -15.05 -9.03
N THR A 441 8.62 -15.20 -9.29
CA THR A 441 8.09 -15.54 -10.62
C THR A 441 7.34 -14.33 -11.17
N ILE A 442 7.72 -13.85 -12.34
CA ILE A 442 7.07 -12.74 -13.02
C ILE A 442 6.48 -13.29 -14.31
N ASN A 443 5.16 -13.29 -14.41
CA ASN A 443 4.42 -13.72 -15.60
C ASN A 443 3.77 -12.50 -16.23
N THR A 444 4.17 -12.19 -17.46
CA THR A 444 3.62 -11.08 -18.23
C THR A 444 2.94 -11.61 -19.47
N THR A 445 1.63 -11.38 -19.57
CA THR A 445 0.81 -11.77 -20.72
C THR A 445 0.47 -10.53 -21.54
N LEU A 446 0.77 -10.56 -22.84
CA LEU A 446 0.47 -9.52 -23.85
C LEU A 446 1.44 -8.31 -23.86
N ASN A 447 1.30 -7.50 -24.92
CA ASN A 447 2.35 -6.71 -25.58
C ASN A 447 2.80 -5.44 -24.86
N SER A 448 2.13 -5.05 -23.79
CA SER A 448 2.30 -3.73 -23.19
C SER A 448 2.50 -3.76 -21.69
N VAL A 449 2.84 -4.94 -21.16
CA VAL A 449 3.18 -5.10 -19.75
C VAL A 449 4.51 -4.45 -19.43
N LYS A 450 4.54 -3.58 -18.42
CA LYS A 450 5.78 -2.96 -17.92
C LYS A 450 6.02 -3.37 -16.48
N LEU A 451 7.14 -4.03 -16.25
CA LEU A 451 7.59 -4.30 -14.90
C LEU A 451 7.98 -3.00 -14.20
N LEU A 452 8.75 -2.16 -14.89
CA LEU A 452 9.31 -0.91 -14.36
C LEU A 452 9.24 0.18 -15.42
N TYR A 453 8.53 1.27 -15.12
CA TYR A 453 8.27 2.33 -16.07
C TYR A 453 8.39 3.73 -15.46
N THR A 454 9.10 4.61 -16.16
CA THR A 454 9.15 6.05 -15.86
C THR A 454 8.38 6.83 -16.93
N SER A 455 7.42 7.65 -16.52
CA SER A 455 6.67 8.54 -17.42
C SER A 455 6.56 9.97 -16.89
N SER A 456 6.14 10.89 -17.74
CA SER A 456 5.84 12.27 -17.33
C SER A 456 4.85 12.93 -18.29
N PHE A 457 4.33 14.08 -17.86
CA PHE A 457 3.66 15.05 -18.73
C PHE A 457 4.65 16.06 -19.36
N GLY A 458 5.96 15.79 -19.28
CA GLY A 458 7.06 16.63 -19.75
C GLY A 458 8.30 15.78 -20.04
N GLN A 459 9.35 15.90 -19.21
CA GLN A 459 10.51 15.00 -19.24
C GLN A 459 10.38 13.86 -18.20
N PRO A 460 10.57 12.58 -18.60
CA PRO A 460 10.46 11.45 -17.67
C PRO A 460 11.55 11.52 -16.59
N PRO A 461 11.29 10.98 -15.38
CA PRO A 461 12.30 10.92 -14.34
C PRO A 461 13.46 9.99 -14.73
N ILE A 462 14.67 10.34 -14.27
CA ILE A 462 15.90 9.56 -14.45
C ILE A 462 16.22 8.85 -13.15
N LEU A 463 16.49 7.54 -13.22
CA LEU A 463 17.00 6.82 -12.07
C LEU A 463 18.45 7.21 -11.81
N HIS A 464 18.72 7.68 -10.59
CA HIS A 464 20.01 8.16 -10.12
C HIS A 464 20.46 7.42 -8.86
N ASN A 465 21.70 6.93 -8.85
CA ASN A 465 22.26 6.14 -7.73
C ASN A 465 21.36 4.96 -7.32
N SER A 466 20.69 4.35 -8.29
CA SER A 466 19.70 3.30 -8.04
C SER A 466 20.31 1.90 -8.15
N SER A 467 19.69 0.92 -7.50
CA SER A 467 20.06 -0.49 -7.56
C SER A 467 18.82 -1.34 -7.85
N ILE A 468 18.90 -2.19 -8.87
CA ILE A 468 17.83 -3.12 -9.24
C ILE A 468 18.47 -4.51 -9.35
N VAL A 469 18.04 -5.44 -8.50
CA VAL A 469 18.61 -6.79 -8.41
C VAL A 469 17.50 -7.82 -8.58
N PHE A 470 17.71 -8.72 -9.53
CA PHE A 470 16.95 -9.95 -9.71
C PHE A 470 17.85 -11.12 -9.34
N GLU A 471 17.41 -11.93 -8.41
CA GLU A 471 18.14 -13.09 -7.91
C GLU A 471 17.25 -14.32 -7.94
N ASP A 472 17.77 -15.43 -8.48
CA ASP A 472 17.07 -16.73 -8.50
C ASP A 472 15.63 -16.65 -9.06
N SER A 473 15.36 -15.68 -9.93
CA SER A 473 14.00 -15.32 -10.37
C SER A 473 13.70 -15.83 -11.76
N VAL A 474 12.43 -16.13 -12.01
CA VAL A 474 11.91 -16.57 -13.31
C VAL A 474 11.07 -15.46 -13.91
N VAL A 475 11.39 -15.06 -15.14
CA VAL A 475 10.61 -14.10 -15.91
C VAL A 475 10.07 -14.82 -17.14
N TYR A 476 8.75 -14.88 -17.23
CA TYR A 476 8.05 -15.42 -18.39
C TYR A 476 7.31 -14.28 -19.09
N GLN A 477 7.71 -14.00 -20.33
CA GLN A 477 7.11 -12.97 -21.15
C GLN A 477 6.54 -13.59 -22.42
N THR A 478 5.25 -13.37 -22.64
CA THR A 478 4.59 -13.73 -23.89
C THR A 478 4.26 -12.48 -24.68
N TRP A 479 4.63 -12.45 -25.96
CA TRP A 479 4.32 -11.32 -26.82
C TRP A 479 3.64 -11.72 -28.14
N GLU A 480 2.78 -10.83 -28.58
CA GLU A 480 1.97 -10.78 -29.79
C GLU A 480 2.17 -9.40 -30.46
N THR A 481 1.56 -9.14 -31.60
CA THR A 481 1.57 -7.83 -32.26
C THR A 481 0.11 -7.43 -32.30
N PHE A 482 -0.23 -6.29 -31.70
CA PHE A 482 -1.61 -5.84 -31.67
C PHE A 482 -1.84 -4.82 -32.78
N VAL A 483 -2.72 -5.19 -33.72
CA VAL A 483 -3.26 -4.30 -34.75
C VAL A 483 -4.54 -3.70 -34.18
N ASN A 484 -4.57 -2.39 -33.93
CA ASN A 484 -5.81 -1.77 -33.45
C ASN A 484 -6.90 -1.78 -34.54
N LEU A 485 -8.13 -1.41 -34.17
CA LEU A 485 -9.28 -1.27 -35.09
C LEU A 485 -9.03 -0.32 -36.28
N PHE A 486 -8.03 0.56 -36.20
CA PHE A 486 -7.61 1.50 -37.23
C PHE A 486 -6.39 1.02 -38.03
N GLY A 487 -6.00 -0.27 -37.92
CA GLY A 487 -4.87 -0.84 -38.64
C GLY A 487 -3.50 -0.38 -38.14
N THR A 488 -3.42 0.23 -36.95
CA THR A 488 -2.15 0.69 -36.38
C THR A 488 -1.50 -0.44 -35.58
N ASP A 489 -0.34 -0.87 -36.04
CA ASP A 489 0.51 -1.83 -35.33
C ASP A 489 1.12 -1.16 -34.09
N THR A 490 0.79 -1.65 -32.91
CA THR A 490 1.46 -1.23 -31.67
C THR A 490 2.67 -2.12 -31.43
N PRO A 491 3.89 -1.55 -31.39
CA PRO A 491 5.09 -2.35 -31.15
C PRO A 491 5.09 -2.87 -29.71
N PRO A 492 5.63 -4.08 -29.46
CA PRO A 492 5.79 -4.59 -28.10
C PRO A 492 6.56 -3.61 -27.21
N VAL A 493 6.16 -3.55 -25.94
CA VAL A 493 6.76 -2.69 -24.92
C VAL A 493 7.81 -3.50 -24.15
N PRO A 494 9.02 -2.96 -23.94
CA PRO A 494 10.04 -3.56 -23.08
C PRO A 494 9.56 -3.70 -21.63
N LEU A 495 9.94 -4.79 -20.97
CA LEU A 495 9.61 -5.01 -19.54
C LEU A 495 10.12 -3.88 -18.64
N ILE A 496 11.30 -3.34 -18.95
CA ILE A 496 11.91 -2.22 -18.22
C ILE A 496 12.14 -1.07 -19.19
N GLN A 497 11.58 0.10 -18.90
CA GLN A 497 11.79 1.31 -19.70
C GLN A 497 12.05 2.52 -18.80
N MET A 498 13.28 3.03 -18.88
CA MET A 498 13.77 4.09 -17.99
C MET A 498 15.06 4.73 -18.50
N GLU A 499 15.37 5.90 -17.96
CA GLU A 499 16.66 6.55 -18.10
C GLU A 499 17.56 6.26 -16.90
N LEU A 500 18.86 6.03 -17.15
CA LEU A 500 19.79 5.53 -16.15
C LEU A 500 21.00 6.46 -15.98
N ASN A 501 21.25 6.87 -14.75
CA ASN A 501 22.44 7.59 -14.31
C ASN A 501 22.99 6.98 -13.02
N LYS A 502 24.26 6.56 -12.99
CA LYS A 502 24.88 5.88 -11.83
C LYS A 502 24.00 4.75 -11.27
N THR A 503 23.31 4.01 -12.13
CA THR A 503 22.35 2.98 -11.73
C THR A 503 22.89 1.60 -12.07
N SER A 504 22.72 0.63 -11.18
CA SER A 504 23.11 -0.76 -11.39
C SER A 504 21.88 -1.66 -11.55
N ILE A 505 21.87 -2.49 -12.59
CA ILE A 505 20.89 -3.53 -12.82
C ILE A 505 21.60 -4.88 -12.87
N VAL A 506 21.21 -5.82 -12.00
CA VAL A 506 21.87 -7.13 -11.85
C VAL A 506 20.84 -8.24 -11.99
N PHE A 507 21.08 -9.18 -12.91
CA PHE A 507 20.36 -10.43 -13.05
C PHE A 507 21.28 -11.59 -12.69
N THR A 508 21.11 -12.17 -11.50
CA THR A 508 21.90 -13.32 -11.04
C THR A 508 21.04 -14.57 -10.94
N ARG A 509 21.50 -15.67 -11.55
CA ARG A 509 20.81 -16.98 -11.53
C ARG A 509 19.34 -16.91 -11.97
N CYS A 510 19.04 -16.01 -12.89
CA CYS A 510 17.68 -15.79 -13.38
C CYS A 510 17.39 -16.65 -14.62
N ASN A 511 16.15 -17.07 -14.79
CA ASN A 511 15.67 -17.70 -16.02
C ASN A 511 14.65 -16.79 -16.71
N ILE A 512 15.02 -16.21 -17.84
CA ILE A 512 14.20 -15.29 -18.61
C ILE A 512 13.79 -16.01 -19.89
N LEU A 513 12.50 -16.33 -20.00
CA LEU A 513 11.89 -16.93 -21.17
C LEU A 513 10.98 -15.90 -21.85
N VAL A 514 11.29 -15.60 -23.10
CA VAL A 514 10.48 -14.73 -23.94
C VAL A 514 9.93 -15.52 -25.11
N GLN A 515 8.60 -15.64 -25.20
CA GLN A 515 7.91 -16.36 -26.25
C GLN A 515 7.24 -15.39 -27.23
N GLN A 516 7.65 -15.48 -28.50
CA GLN A 516 7.01 -14.81 -29.63
C GLN A 516 5.84 -15.64 -30.16
N ILE A 517 4.61 -15.10 -30.11
CA ILE A 517 3.41 -15.77 -30.62
C ILE A 517 3.03 -15.27 -32.03
N SER A 518 3.34 -14.02 -32.37
CA SER A 518 2.96 -13.40 -33.66
C SER A 518 4.15 -12.97 -34.52
N SER A 519 3.90 -12.62 -35.79
CA SER A 519 4.93 -12.11 -36.71
C SER A 519 5.40 -10.71 -36.30
N PRO A 520 6.72 -10.42 -36.38
CA PRO A 520 7.24 -9.11 -36.00
C PRO A 520 6.85 -8.05 -37.04
N THR A 521 6.35 -6.90 -36.60
CA THR A 521 6.20 -5.70 -37.45
C THR A 521 7.47 -4.87 -37.42
N THR A 522 7.64 -3.99 -38.41
CA THR A 522 8.70 -2.97 -38.39
C THR A 522 8.33 -1.87 -37.39
N PRO A 523 9.21 -1.46 -36.45
CA PRO A 523 10.65 -1.76 -36.31
C PRO A 523 11.04 -2.82 -35.25
N SER A 524 12.33 -3.21 -35.22
CA SER A 524 12.98 -4.04 -34.20
C SER A 524 12.65 -3.62 -32.76
N VAL A 525 12.31 -4.59 -31.90
CA VAL A 525 11.80 -4.33 -30.55
C VAL A 525 12.74 -4.84 -29.46
N ALA A 526 12.91 -4.02 -28.43
CA ALA A 526 13.59 -4.37 -27.18
C ALA A 526 12.62 -5.14 -26.27
N LEU A 527 12.93 -6.38 -25.91
CA LEU A 527 12.00 -7.23 -25.16
C LEU A 527 12.15 -7.08 -23.63
N LEU A 528 13.40 -6.96 -23.14
CA LEU A 528 13.70 -6.92 -21.71
C LEU A 528 13.94 -5.49 -21.19
N LEU A 529 14.82 -4.72 -21.84
CA LEU A 529 15.24 -3.39 -21.38
C LEU A 529 15.32 -2.39 -22.54
N SER A 530 14.70 -1.22 -22.37
CA SER A 530 14.87 -0.08 -23.28
C SER A 530 15.29 1.18 -22.52
N ILE A 531 16.37 1.79 -22.98
CA ILE A 531 16.87 3.07 -22.47
C ILE A 531 16.70 4.12 -23.57
N ASN A 532 15.70 4.99 -23.40
CA ASN A 532 15.26 5.93 -24.43
C ASN A 532 16.29 7.03 -24.75
N ASN A 533 16.98 7.56 -23.73
CA ASN A 533 17.93 8.67 -23.89
C ASN A 533 19.38 8.23 -23.74
N ALA A 534 19.86 8.09 -22.50
CA ALA A 534 21.24 7.73 -22.25
C ALA A 534 21.40 6.83 -21.02
N MET A 535 22.37 5.92 -21.11
CA MET A 535 22.90 5.13 -20.01
C MET A 535 24.24 5.74 -19.59
N THR A 536 24.28 6.47 -18.47
CA THR A 536 25.45 7.22 -18.02
C THR A 536 26.03 6.65 -16.72
N THR A 537 27.31 6.29 -16.70
CA THR A 537 27.99 5.72 -15.52
C THR A 537 27.24 4.58 -14.85
N SER A 538 26.44 3.85 -15.62
CA SER A 538 25.50 2.83 -15.15
C SER A 538 26.02 1.45 -15.51
N SER A 539 25.51 0.42 -14.84
CA SER A 539 25.99 -0.95 -15.02
C SER A 539 24.85 -1.93 -15.21
N LEU A 540 25.05 -2.88 -16.12
CA LEU A 540 24.14 -3.99 -16.38
C LEU A 540 24.91 -5.31 -16.30
N HIS A 541 24.46 -6.23 -15.44
CA HIS A 541 25.15 -7.49 -15.18
C HIS A 541 24.21 -8.67 -15.38
N PHE A 542 24.62 -9.64 -16.20
CA PHE A 542 24.00 -10.97 -16.29
C PHE A 542 25.00 -12.00 -15.78
N ILE A 543 24.64 -12.72 -14.72
CA ILE A 543 25.55 -13.63 -14.01
C ILE A 543 24.84 -14.97 -13.80
N ASN A 544 25.38 -16.07 -14.33
CA ASN A 544 24.81 -17.42 -14.19
C ASN A 544 23.34 -17.50 -14.62
N SER A 545 22.90 -16.66 -15.56
CA SER A 545 21.49 -16.55 -15.96
C SER A 545 21.22 -17.26 -17.29
N SER A 546 19.96 -17.49 -17.62
CA SER A 546 19.51 -18.02 -18.91
C SER A 546 18.54 -17.03 -19.54
N ILE A 547 18.79 -16.63 -20.79
CA ILE A 547 17.89 -15.79 -21.59
C ILE A 547 17.55 -16.55 -22.87
N ILE A 548 16.32 -17.03 -22.93
CA ILE A 548 15.80 -17.83 -24.03
C ILE A 548 14.71 -17.02 -24.72
N VAL A 549 14.99 -16.65 -25.97
CA VAL A 549 13.98 -16.10 -26.88
C VAL A 549 13.51 -17.22 -27.80
N ALA A 550 12.26 -17.63 -27.65
CA ALA A 550 11.61 -18.65 -28.49
C ALA A 550 10.80 -17.97 -29.59
N THR A 551 11.16 -18.21 -30.86
CA THR A 551 10.48 -17.66 -32.03
C THR A 551 9.88 -18.73 -32.91
N LYS A 552 8.76 -18.41 -33.58
CA LYS A 552 8.29 -19.24 -34.71
C LYS A 552 9.39 -19.26 -35.79
N PRO A 553 9.75 -20.44 -36.33
CA PRO A 553 10.99 -20.66 -37.10
C PRO A 553 11.05 -20.02 -38.50
N VAL A 554 10.15 -19.09 -38.84
CA VAL A 554 9.90 -18.72 -40.25
C VAL A 554 10.66 -17.46 -40.70
N LEU A 555 11.20 -16.62 -39.80
CA LEU A 555 11.84 -15.33 -40.17
C LEU A 555 13.04 -14.98 -39.28
N PRO A 556 14.04 -14.20 -39.79
CA PRO A 556 15.18 -13.77 -38.99
C PRO A 556 14.75 -12.92 -37.79
N LEU A 557 15.24 -13.29 -36.61
CA LEU A 557 15.11 -12.55 -35.35
C LEU A 557 15.53 -11.08 -35.55
N ARG A 558 14.55 -10.17 -35.53
CA ARG A 558 14.77 -8.71 -35.49
C ARG A 558 14.55 -8.12 -34.08
N THR A 559 14.36 -8.97 -33.08
CA THR A 559 14.15 -8.58 -31.68
C THR A 559 15.46 -8.65 -30.91
N PHE A 560 15.67 -7.67 -30.04
CA PHE A 560 16.84 -7.60 -29.17
C PHE A 560 16.38 -7.63 -27.71
N PRO A 561 17.02 -8.33 -26.77
CA PRO A 561 16.68 -8.20 -25.35
C PRO A 561 16.88 -6.76 -24.84
N ILE A 562 17.92 -6.06 -25.30
CA ILE A 562 18.27 -4.71 -24.81
C ILE A 562 18.35 -3.71 -25.97
N SER A 563 17.77 -2.52 -25.80
CA SER A 563 18.03 -1.37 -26.66
C SER A 563 18.47 -0.15 -25.85
N VAL A 564 19.56 0.48 -26.28
CA VAL A 564 20.12 1.68 -25.64
C VAL A 564 20.31 2.74 -26.72
N ASN A 565 19.75 3.94 -26.50
CA ASN A 565 19.92 5.02 -27.46
C ASN A 565 21.36 5.58 -27.46
N ALA A 566 21.87 5.95 -26.29
CA ALA A 566 23.26 6.38 -26.10
C ALA A 566 23.87 5.80 -24.81
N MET A 567 25.19 5.56 -24.81
CA MET A 567 25.92 5.02 -23.67
C MET A 567 27.16 5.87 -23.40
N SER A 568 27.43 6.20 -22.13
CA SER A 568 28.62 6.96 -21.72
C SER A 568 29.16 6.43 -20.40
N SER A 569 30.41 5.96 -20.41
CA SER A 569 31.10 5.41 -19.22
C SER A 569 30.31 4.32 -18.49
N SER A 570 29.49 3.56 -19.22
CA SER A 570 28.63 2.51 -18.69
C SER A 570 29.12 1.15 -19.16
N ASN A 571 28.81 0.08 -18.43
CA ASN A 571 29.23 -1.28 -18.76
C ASN A 571 28.06 -2.27 -18.84
N ILE A 572 28.18 -3.23 -19.75
CA ILE A 572 27.32 -4.40 -19.83
C ILE A 572 28.22 -5.62 -19.69
N THR A 573 27.96 -6.46 -18.70
CA THR A 573 28.76 -7.66 -18.43
C THR A 573 27.89 -8.91 -18.47
N VAL A 574 28.43 -9.97 -19.06
CA VAL A 574 27.76 -11.26 -19.21
C VAL A 574 28.72 -12.34 -18.74
N THR A 575 28.37 -13.05 -17.67
CA THR A 575 29.20 -14.09 -17.05
C THR A 575 28.39 -15.36 -16.92
N ASN A 576 28.91 -16.49 -17.46
CA ASN A 576 28.28 -17.81 -17.39
C ASN A 576 26.78 -17.79 -17.75
N THR A 577 26.38 -16.97 -18.73
CA THR A 577 24.98 -16.78 -19.08
C THR A 577 24.68 -17.43 -20.42
N THR A 578 23.61 -18.20 -20.48
CA THR A 578 23.13 -18.85 -21.72
C THR A 578 22.24 -17.89 -22.49
N LEU A 579 22.50 -17.71 -23.79
CA LEU A 579 21.72 -16.85 -24.70
C LEU A 579 21.37 -17.66 -25.94
N THR A 580 20.10 -17.69 -26.37
CA THR A 580 19.72 -18.37 -27.63
C THR A 580 20.15 -17.61 -28.89
N ASN A 581 20.46 -16.31 -28.82
CA ASN A 581 21.00 -15.56 -29.97
C ASN A 581 21.99 -14.46 -29.52
N LEU A 582 23.28 -14.73 -29.66
CA LEU A 582 24.35 -13.81 -29.25
C LEU A 582 24.40 -12.52 -30.09
N LEU A 583 24.03 -12.60 -31.37
CA LEU A 583 24.06 -11.48 -32.32
C LEU A 583 22.94 -10.45 -32.08
N ALA A 584 22.03 -10.74 -31.15
CA ALA A 584 20.84 -9.95 -30.88
C ALA A 584 20.79 -9.39 -29.45
N LEU A 585 21.85 -9.45 -28.63
CA LEU A 585 21.76 -9.07 -27.21
C LEU A 585 21.43 -7.58 -27.00
N VAL A 586 22.16 -6.68 -27.67
CA VAL A 586 22.06 -5.22 -27.49
C VAL A 586 21.95 -4.51 -28.84
N GLN A 587 20.97 -3.61 -28.97
CA GLN A 587 20.85 -2.68 -30.09
C GLN A 587 21.17 -1.25 -29.65
N LEU A 588 22.26 -0.68 -30.20
CA LEU A 588 22.62 0.73 -30.05
C LEU A 588 21.99 1.56 -31.19
N ARG A 589 21.17 2.56 -30.85
CA ARG A 589 20.46 3.37 -31.86
C ARG A 589 21.25 4.59 -32.35
N ASN A 590 22.13 5.17 -31.52
CA ASN A 590 22.93 6.34 -31.89
C ASN A 590 24.44 6.11 -31.67
N ILE A 591 25.16 5.78 -32.76
CA ILE A 591 26.58 5.37 -32.74
C ILE A 591 27.53 6.60 -32.71
N SER A 592 27.01 7.81 -32.93
CA SER A 592 27.82 9.03 -33.17
C SER A 592 28.62 9.57 -31.97
N LYS A 593 28.46 9.01 -30.76
CA LYS A 593 29.13 9.49 -29.53
C LYS A 593 29.99 8.43 -28.81
N PHE A 594 30.44 7.39 -29.51
CA PHE A 594 31.06 6.21 -28.88
C PHE A 594 32.60 6.32 -28.70
N LYS A 595 33.08 6.15 -27.47
CA LYS A 595 34.46 5.77 -27.13
C LYS A 595 34.41 4.52 -26.22
N ASP A 596 35.03 3.44 -26.70
CA ASP A 596 35.32 2.17 -26.01
C ASP A 596 34.14 1.25 -25.62
N PHE A 597 34.03 0.10 -26.30
CA PHE A 597 33.16 -1.03 -25.92
C PHE A 597 34.01 -2.27 -25.68
N PHE A 598 33.94 -2.88 -24.49
CA PHE A 598 34.66 -4.11 -24.16
C PHE A 598 33.66 -5.22 -23.82
N PHE A 599 33.65 -6.30 -24.60
CA PHE A 599 33.08 -7.57 -24.17
C PHE A 599 34.17 -8.39 -23.47
N ASN A 600 33.91 -8.85 -22.25
CA ASN A 600 34.76 -9.82 -21.56
C ASN A 600 34.00 -11.16 -21.53
N PHE A 601 34.44 -12.15 -22.32
CA PHE A 601 33.76 -13.44 -22.46
C PHE A 601 34.54 -14.57 -21.77
N PRO A 602 34.03 -15.19 -20.70
CA PRO A 602 34.47 -16.52 -20.28
C PRO A 602 33.50 -17.59 -20.82
N THR A 603 34.02 -18.49 -21.67
CA THR A 603 33.51 -19.83 -22.04
C THR A 603 32.00 -20.04 -22.30
N PHE A 604 31.63 -20.41 -23.54
CA PHE A 604 30.28 -20.82 -23.95
C PHE A 604 30.15 -22.35 -24.09
N THR A 605 28.99 -22.89 -23.72
CA THR A 605 28.49 -24.21 -24.17
C THR A 605 27.21 -23.99 -24.97
N PHE A 606 27.20 -24.41 -26.23
CA PHE A 606 26.07 -24.29 -27.15
C PHE A 606 25.19 -25.55 -27.11
N ALA A 607 23.87 -25.38 -27.05
CA ALA A 607 22.91 -26.44 -27.35
C ALA A 607 22.56 -26.38 -28.84
N GLU A 608 22.96 -27.44 -29.55
CA GLU A 608 22.61 -27.86 -30.92
C GLU A 608 21.93 -26.85 -31.87
N GLN A 609 22.75 -26.12 -32.62
CA GLN A 609 22.89 -26.23 -34.09
C GLN A 609 24.24 -25.58 -34.46
N ALA A 610 25.05 -26.31 -35.22
CA ALA A 610 26.51 -26.19 -35.26
C ALA A 610 27.08 -24.83 -35.72
N VAL A 611 27.97 -24.23 -34.90
CA VAL A 611 29.26 -23.64 -35.32
C VAL A 611 30.23 -23.70 -34.13
N THR A 612 31.40 -24.29 -34.32
CA THR A 612 32.47 -24.46 -33.32
C THR A 612 33.46 -23.29 -33.35
N PHE A 613 33.84 -22.73 -32.19
CA PHE A 613 35.16 -22.10 -32.01
C PHE A 613 35.71 -22.34 -30.60
N ARG A 614 36.94 -22.88 -30.54
CA ARG A 614 37.81 -22.98 -29.35
C ARG A 614 39.01 -22.04 -29.63
N VAL A 615 39.59 -21.32 -28.67
CA VAL A 615 40.77 -21.74 -27.89
C VAL A 615 41.06 -20.75 -26.73
N THR A 616 41.61 -21.32 -25.66
CA THR A 616 42.06 -20.80 -24.35
C THR A 616 43.50 -20.27 -24.31
N GLY A 617 43.80 -19.35 -23.39
CA GLY A 617 45.04 -19.33 -22.57
C GLY A 617 46.33 -18.68 -23.12
N ALA A 618 46.77 -17.63 -22.41
CA ALA A 618 48.13 -17.07 -22.24
C ALA A 618 48.93 -16.46 -23.43
N THR A 619 49.30 -15.18 -23.25
CA THR A 619 50.30 -14.33 -23.97
C THR A 619 49.97 -13.79 -25.38
N PRO A 620 50.51 -12.62 -25.79
CA PRO A 620 49.69 -11.55 -26.38
C PRO A 620 49.70 -11.43 -27.92
N LEU A 621 48.58 -10.86 -28.43
CA LEU A 621 48.28 -10.29 -29.76
C LEU A 621 47.84 -11.28 -30.88
N PRO A 622 46.94 -10.88 -31.82
CA PRO A 622 46.39 -9.55 -32.09
C PRO A 622 44.88 -9.40 -31.79
N SER A 623 44.45 -8.16 -31.61
CA SER A 623 43.06 -7.72 -31.41
C SER A 623 42.08 -8.36 -32.40
N HIS A 624 41.10 -9.13 -31.91
CA HIS A 624 39.92 -9.51 -32.68
C HIS A 624 38.87 -8.40 -32.60
N ARG A 625 38.60 -7.73 -33.73
CA ARG A 625 37.50 -6.78 -33.88
C ARG A 625 36.19 -7.56 -33.99
N ILE A 626 35.27 -7.32 -33.06
CA ILE A 626 33.86 -7.67 -33.21
C ILE A 626 33.22 -6.60 -34.11
N MET A 627 32.79 -6.98 -35.32
CA MET A 627 32.05 -6.08 -36.21
C MET A 627 30.62 -5.90 -35.69
N MET A 628 30.25 -4.68 -35.28
CA MET A 628 28.86 -4.30 -35.06
C MET A 628 28.29 -3.76 -36.38
N ARG A 629 27.19 -4.35 -36.87
CA ARG A 629 26.47 -3.83 -38.03
C ARG A 629 25.41 -2.82 -37.62
N ASP A 630 25.20 -1.79 -38.43
CA ASP A 630 24.10 -0.84 -38.24
C ASP A 630 22.73 -1.48 -38.56
N ALA A 631 21.65 -0.78 -38.23
CA ALA A 631 20.27 -1.19 -38.51
C ALA A 631 19.94 -1.35 -40.01
N ARG A 632 20.88 -1.01 -40.92
CA ARG A 632 20.79 -1.19 -42.38
C ARG A 632 21.72 -2.28 -42.89
N GLY A 633 22.37 -3.04 -41.99
CA GLY A 633 23.22 -4.16 -42.34
C GLY A 633 24.59 -3.76 -42.90
N LYS A 634 25.03 -2.50 -42.77
CA LYS A 634 26.42 -2.11 -43.12
C LYS A 634 27.38 -2.48 -41.99
N LYS A 635 28.53 -3.02 -42.39
CA LYS A 635 29.62 -3.54 -41.55
C LYS A 635 30.27 -2.50 -40.66
#